data_AF-A0A0N1GBQ0-F1
#
_entry.id   AF-A0A0N1GBQ0-F1
#
_cell.length_a   1.000
_cell.length_b   1.000
_cell.length_c   1.000
_cell.angle_alpha   90.00
_cell.angle_beta   90.00
_cell.angle_gamma   90.00
#
_symmetry.space_group_name_H-M   'P 1'
#
loop_
_entity.id
_entity.type
_entity.pdbx_description
1 polymer ?
#
loop_
_entity_poly.entity_id
_entity_poly.type
_entity_poly.pdbx_seq_one_letter_code
_entity_poly.pdbx_strand_id
1 'polypeptide(L)'
;MSTLFEPLTLREVTIPNRVWMPPMCQYSAAPEGPSTGAPNDWHFAHYAARATGGTGLIVVEATAVSPEGRISPYDLGIWNDTQIEAFRRITRFLRTQGTVPAIQLAHSGRKASTDRPWKGGAPVGEDAYGWQPLAPSALAFDERHPVPTELTVAGIREIVGQFADAARRALDAGFEIAEIHGAHGYLVNEFLSPHSNRRTDAYGGSYENRVRFALEVVDAVREVWPDDKPLFFRISATDWLEEGGWSADDTVRFAGELRAHGIDLLDVSTGGNVSGARIPVGPGYQVPFAARVKAETSLPVAAVGLITDAEQAAKILANDEADAVLLGRELLRNPSFARLAARELGAEVQVHVPDQYHRSV
;
A
#
# COMPACT_ATOMS: atom_id res chain seq x y z
N MET A 1 25.81 5.49 15.12
CA MET A 1 24.79 6.16 14.28
C MET A 1 23.84 5.07 13.81
N SER A 2 22.53 5.30 13.89
CA SER A 2 21.53 4.29 13.57
C SER A 2 21.17 4.34 12.08
N THR A 3 21.26 3.19 11.39
CA THR A 3 20.84 3.04 9.99
C THR A 3 19.39 3.47 9.77
N LEU A 4 18.55 3.42 10.82
CA LEU A 4 17.17 3.88 10.80
C LEU A 4 17.00 5.35 10.36
N PHE A 5 18.01 6.19 10.60
CA PHE A 5 18.02 7.61 10.25
C PHE A 5 19.02 7.97 9.16
N GLU A 6 19.54 6.97 8.45
CA GLU A 6 20.28 7.19 7.23
C GLU A 6 19.30 7.33 6.05
N PRO A 7 19.58 8.23 5.09
CA PRO A 7 18.75 8.39 3.92
C PRO A 7 18.80 7.13 3.03
N LEU A 8 17.71 6.87 2.31
CA LEU A 8 17.63 5.84 1.28
C LEU A 8 17.30 6.51 -0.06
N THR A 9 18.16 6.32 -1.05
CA THR A 9 17.92 6.82 -2.41
C THR A 9 17.48 5.69 -3.31
N LEU A 10 16.33 5.87 -3.96
CA LEU A 10 15.79 4.98 -4.99
C LEU A 10 15.54 5.84 -6.22
N ARG A 11 16.12 5.45 -7.37
CA ARG A 11 16.17 6.32 -8.56
C ARG A 11 16.75 7.70 -8.20
N GLU A 12 16.06 8.80 -8.54
CA GLU A 12 16.48 10.16 -8.19
C GLU A 12 15.80 10.70 -6.91
N VAL A 13 15.00 9.88 -6.22
CA VAL A 13 14.29 10.28 -4.98
C VAL A 13 15.07 9.82 -3.76
N THR A 14 15.50 10.78 -2.94
CA THR A 14 16.13 10.51 -1.64
C THR A 14 15.13 10.68 -0.51
N ILE A 15 14.83 9.58 0.17
CA ILE A 15 14.00 9.55 1.37
C ILE A 15 14.92 9.80 2.59
N PRO A 16 14.62 10.77 3.47
CA PRO A 16 15.61 11.28 4.45
C PRO A 16 15.92 10.33 5.61
N ASN A 17 15.06 9.33 5.85
CA ASN A 17 15.26 8.30 6.86
C ASN A 17 14.45 7.05 6.48
N ARG A 18 14.59 5.97 7.25
CA ARG A 18 13.96 4.66 7.00
C ARG A 18 12.74 4.39 7.90
N VAL A 19 12.18 5.43 8.52
CA VAL A 19 10.96 5.38 9.34
C VAL A 19 9.78 5.83 8.48
N TRP A 20 9.05 4.87 7.89
CA TRP A 20 8.02 5.16 6.91
C TRP A 20 6.61 4.89 7.44
N MET A 21 5.63 5.58 6.88
CA MET A 21 4.22 5.34 7.14
C MET A 21 3.63 4.47 6.02
N PRO A 22 3.08 3.28 6.33
CA PRO A 22 2.35 2.48 5.37
C PRO A 22 0.98 3.10 5.06
N PRO A 23 0.36 2.71 3.93
CA PRO A 23 -1.02 3.07 3.63
C PRO A 23 -1.96 2.54 4.71
N MET A 24 -2.77 3.43 5.29
CA MET A 24 -3.76 3.10 6.33
C MET A 24 -5.07 3.81 6.04
N CYS A 25 -6.08 3.07 5.57
CA CYS A 25 -7.38 3.63 5.23
C CYS A 25 -8.01 4.40 6.41
N GLN A 26 -8.45 5.61 6.12
CA GLN A 26 -9.09 6.53 7.04
C GLN A 26 -10.61 6.51 6.92
N TYR A 27 -11.15 6.02 5.80
CA TYR A 27 -12.59 5.88 5.55
C TYR A 27 -13.37 7.17 5.84
N SER A 28 -12.82 8.29 5.39
CA SER A 28 -13.26 9.64 5.77
C SER A 28 -13.59 10.53 4.57
N ALA A 29 -13.55 10.01 3.34
CA ALA A 29 -13.98 10.73 2.15
C ALA A 29 -15.51 10.84 2.09
N ALA A 30 -16.01 11.79 1.29
CA ALA A 30 -17.45 11.88 1.04
C ALA A 30 -17.94 10.66 0.25
N PRO A 31 -19.07 10.04 0.63
CA PRO A 31 -19.61 8.88 -0.09
C PRO A 31 -20.25 9.25 -1.44
N GLU A 32 -20.73 10.49 -1.58
CA GLU A 32 -21.47 10.99 -2.74
C GLU A 32 -21.18 12.47 -3.01
N GLY A 33 -21.61 12.95 -4.18
CA GLY A 33 -21.47 14.34 -4.60
C GLY A 33 -20.13 14.67 -5.27
N PRO A 34 -19.84 15.97 -5.49
CA PRO A 34 -18.66 16.39 -6.25
C PRO A 34 -17.34 16.06 -5.56
N SER A 35 -17.35 15.83 -4.24
CA SER A 35 -16.17 15.51 -3.45
C SER A 35 -15.99 14.01 -3.19
N THR A 36 -16.74 13.14 -3.88
CA THR A 36 -16.60 11.68 -3.70
C THR A 36 -15.17 11.22 -3.89
N GLY A 37 -14.64 10.50 -2.91
CA GLY A 37 -13.26 10.03 -2.91
C GLY A 37 -12.19 11.12 -2.78
N ALA A 38 -12.55 12.40 -2.66
CA ALA A 38 -11.57 13.45 -2.46
C ALA A 38 -11.10 13.51 -1.00
N PRO A 39 -9.80 13.75 -0.74
CA PRO A 39 -9.33 14.05 0.60
C PRO A 39 -9.93 15.37 1.10
N ASN A 40 -10.01 15.49 2.42
CA ASN A 40 -10.59 16.62 3.15
C ASN A 40 -9.71 16.97 4.36
N ASP A 41 -10.20 17.84 5.25
CA ASP A 41 -9.43 18.31 6.39
C ASP A 41 -8.99 17.20 7.36
N TRP A 42 -9.73 16.09 7.46
CA TRP A 42 -9.27 14.92 8.23
C TRP A 42 -7.97 14.38 7.65
N HIS A 43 -7.95 14.13 6.35
CA HIS A 43 -6.78 13.58 5.65
C HIS A 43 -5.60 14.54 5.74
N PHE A 44 -5.84 15.85 5.55
CA PHE A 44 -4.80 16.87 5.70
C PHE A 44 -4.19 16.84 7.11
N ALA A 45 -5.02 16.96 8.16
CA ALA A 45 -4.55 16.94 9.54
C ALA A 45 -3.84 15.63 9.89
N HIS A 46 -4.35 14.50 9.40
CA HIS A 46 -3.80 13.17 9.61
C HIS A 46 -2.37 13.06 9.07
N TYR A 47 -2.16 13.34 7.79
CA TYR A 47 -0.85 13.20 7.15
C TYR A 47 0.12 14.31 7.58
N ALA A 48 -0.37 15.54 7.76
CA ALA A 48 0.44 16.66 8.25
C ALA A 48 1.08 16.36 9.60
N ALA A 49 0.33 15.77 10.54
CA ALA A 49 0.86 15.44 11.86
C ALA A 49 2.06 14.49 11.82
N ARG A 50 2.05 13.48 10.93
CA ARG A 50 3.15 12.49 10.80
C ARG A 50 4.36 13.11 10.09
N ALA A 51 4.12 13.97 9.11
CA ALA A 51 5.17 14.69 8.41
C ALA A 51 5.95 15.62 9.37
N THR A 52 5.22 16.44 10.12
CA THR A 52 5.76 17.29 11.20
C THR A 52 6.41 16.45 12.32
N GLY A 53 6.00 15.19 12.45
CA GLY A 53 6.58 14.19 13.36
C GLY A 53 7.92 13.58 12.91
N GLY A 54 8.41 13.91 11.72
CA GLY A 54 9.73 13.51 11.21
C GLY A 54 9.74 12.23 10.36
N THR A 55 8.57 11.67 10.01
CA THR A 55 8.47 10.50 9.11
C THR A 55 9.11 10.80 7.76
N GLY A 56 9.98 9.91 7.26
CA GLY A 56 10.72 10.15 6.02
C GLY A 56 9.88 10.00 4.75
N LEU A 57 9.00 8.99 4.73
CA LEU A 57 8.07 8.70 3.63
C LEU A 57 6.67 8.49 4.19
N ILE A 58 5.67 9.10 3.56
CA ILE A 58 4.27 8.81 3.84
C ILE A 58 3.61 8.24 2.59
N VAL A 59 3.21 6.97 2.65
CA VAL A 59 2.34 6.36 1.65
C VAL A 59 0.90 6.64 2.08
N VAL A 60 0.22 7.51 1.33
CA VAL A 60 -1.22 7.78 1.48
C VAL A 60 -1.98 6.47 1.31
N GLU A 61 -3.06 6.33 2.08
CA GLU A 61 -3.93 5.16 2.10
C GLU A 61 -4.35 4.65 0.72
N ALA A 62 -4.78 3.38 0.69
CA ALA A 62 -5.31 2.74 -0.52
C ALA A 62 -6.31 3.68 -1.21
N THR A 63 -5.90 4.21 -2.36
CA THR A 63 -6.64 5.21 -3.11
C THR A 63 -7.14 4.54 -4.39
N ALA A 64 -8.47 4.46 -4.51
CA ALA A 64 -9.07 3.65 -5.55
C ALA A 64 -8.86 4.28 -6.94
N VAL A 65 -8.54 3.41 -7.91
CA VAL A 65 -8.34 3.80 -9.33
C VAL A 65 -9.66 4.05 -10.06
N SER A 66 -10.77 3.57 -9.50
CA SER A 66 -12.13 3.75 -10.00
C SER A 66 -13.14 3.72 -8.84
N PRO A 67 -14.37 4.25 -9.01
CA PRO A 67 -15.37 4.27 -7.95
C PRO A 67 -15.71 2.90 -7.37
N GLU A 68 -15.81 1.87 -8.21
CA GLU A 68 -16.09 0.47 -7.85
C GLU A 68 -14.88 -0.24 -7.22
N GLY A 69 -13.68 0.33 -7.38
CA GLY A 69 -12.44 -0.16 -6.80
C GLY A 69 -12.22 0.22 -5.34
N ARG A 70 -13.13 0.96 -4.70
CA ARG A 70 -13.04 1.33 -3.28
C ARG A 70 -13.30 0.14 -2.34
N ILE A 71 -12.79 0.18 -1.11
CA ILE A 71 -13.16 -0.76 -0.05
C ILE A 71 -14.53 -0.36 0.49
N SER A 72 -14.69 0.92 0.84
CA SER A 72 -15.92 1.50 1.35
C SER A 72 -16.36 2.71 0.53
N PRO A 73 -17.62 3.16 0.64
CA PRO A 73 -18.05 4.42 0.06
C PRO A 73 -17.20 5.62 0.48
N TYR A 74 -16.55 5.54 1.64
CA TYR A 74 -15.80 6.62 2.29
C TYR A 74 -14.29 6.57 2.00
N ASP A 75 -13.86 5.76 1.04
CA ASP A 75 -12.46 5.65 0.65
C ASP A 75 -12.02 6.81 -0.24
N LEU A 76 -10.72 7.10 -0.22
CA LEU A 76 -10.10 7.99 -1.19
C LEU A 76 -10.12 7.40 -2.60
N GLY A 77 -10.10 8.29 -3.58
CA GLY A 77 -10.06 8.00 -5.00
C GLY A 77 -9.08 8.90 -5.74
N ILE A 78 -8.61 8.45 -6.91
CA ILE A 78 -7.82 9.27 -7.83
C ILE A 78 -8.18 9.01 -9.31
N TRP A 79 -9.48 8.96 -9.58
CA TRP A 79 -10.08 8.75 -10.90
C TRP A 79 -10.51 10.06 -11.60
N ASN A 80 -10.40 11.22 -10.95
CA ASN A 80 -10.78 12.51 -11.54
C ASN A 80 -9.93 13.69 -11.03
N ASP A 81 -10.10 14.85 -11.67
CA ASP A 81 -9.30 16.05 -11.40
C ASP A 81 -9.61 16.74 -10.08
N THR A 82 -10.84 16.59 -9.55
CA THR A 82 -11.19 17.11 -8.21
C THR A 82 -10.32 16.49 -7.13
N GLN A 83 -10.02 15.19 -7.27
CA GLN A 83 -9.14 14.47 -6.34
C GLN A 83 -7.69 14.92 -6.47
N ILE A 84 -7.21 15.23 -7.70
CA ILE A 84 -5.87 15.78 -7.93
C ILE A 84 -5.68 17.09 -7.14
N GLU A 85 -6.59 18.05 -7.30
CA GLU A 85 -6.48 19.35 -6.62
C GLU A 85 -6.52 19.21 -5.10
N ALA A 86 -7.35 18.31 -4.59
CA ALA A 86 -7.45 18.05 -3.17
C ALA A 86 -6.15 17.42 -2.61
N PHE A 87 -5.50 16.52 -3.35
CA PHE A 87 -4.21 15.94 -2.97
C PHE A 87 -3.05 16.93 -3.04
N ARG A 88 -3.04 17.90 -3.97
CA ARG A 88 -1.97 18.90 -4.09
C ARG A 88 -1.71 19.69 -2.81
N ARG A 89 -2.74 19.92 -2.00
CA ARG A 89 -2.60 20.55 -0.68
C ARG A 89 -1.78 19.68 0.27
N ILE A 90 -2.04 18.37 0.27
CA ILE A 90 -1.37 17.39 1.13
C ILE A 90 0.08 17.20 0.67
N THR A 91 0.31 16.85 -0.60
CA THR A 91 1.66 16.58 -1.14
C THR A 91 2.58 17.79 -0.99
N ARG A 92 2.08 19.00 -1.23
CA ARG A 92 2.82 20.24 -0.98
C ARG A 92 3.23 20.38 0.48
N PHE A 93 2.31 20.16 1.43
CA PHE A 93 2.63 20.27 2.84
C PHE A 93 3.68 19.23 3.27
N LEU A 94 3.52 17.96 2.85
CA LEU A 94 4.49 16.90 3.15
C LEU A 94 5.92 17.29 2.74
N ARG A 95 6.09 17.80 1.51
CA ARG A 95 7.40 18.27 1.03
C ARG A 95 7.97 19.42 1.83
N THR A 96 7.13 20.37 2.29
CA THR A 96 7.61 21.47 3.15
C THR A 96 8.12 21.00 4.51
N GLN A 97 7.77 19.78 4.94
CA GLN A 97 8.25 19.16 6.17
C GLN A 97 9.41 18.18 5.91
N GLY A 98 9.93 18.11 4.68
CA GLY A 98 10.98 17.17 4.31
C GLY A 98 10.52 15.71 4.17
N THR A 99 9.21 15.45 4.18
CA THR A 99 8.65 14.10 4.00
C THR A 99 8.33 13.85 2.52
N VAL A 100 8.79 12.71 2.00
CA VAL A 100 8.48 12.29 0.62
C VAL A 100 7.00 11.86 0.53
N PRO A 101 6.20 12.45 -0.37
CA PRO A 101 4.81 12.06 -0.56
C PRO A 101 4.70 10.84 -1.50
N ALA A 102 4.08 9.77 -1.02
CA ALA A 102 3.75 8.59 -1.79
C ALA A 102 2.25 8.27 -1.74
N ILE A 103 1.76 7.49 -2.70
CA ILE A 103 0.36 7.05 -2.77
C ILE A 103 0.27 5.57 -3.10
N GLN A 104 -0.64 4.86 -2.45
CA GLN A 104 -0.99 3.50 -2.83
C GLN A 104 -2.20 3.51 -3.78
N LEU A 105 -2.02 3.00 -5.00
CA LEU A 105 -3.07 2.80 -6.00
C LEU A 105 -3.73 1.44 -5.79
N ALA A 106 -5.05 1.42 -5.66
CA ALA A 106 -5.77 0.23 -5.25
C ALA A 106 -7.06 -0.06 -6.03
N HIS A 107 -7.45 -1.33 -6.04
CA HIS A 107 -8.78 -1.78 -6.42
C HIS A 107 -9.18 -2.95 -5.51
N SER A 108 -10.29 -2.82 -4.78
CA SER A 108 -10.63 -3.73 -3.67
C SER A 108 -11.29 -5.05 -4.08
N GLY A 109 -11.60 -5.21 -5.36
CA GLY A 109 -12.03 -6.49 -5.91
C GLY A 109 -13.25 -7.06 -5.18
N ARG A 110 -13.21 -8.34 -4.82
CA ARG A 110 -14.33 -9.03 -4.14
C ARG A 110 -14.60 -8.55 -2.71
N LYS A 111 -13.72 -7.73 -2.15
CA LYS A 111 -13.84 -7.13 -0.81
C LYS A 111 -14.27 -5.65 -0.87
N ALA A 112 -14.63 -5.16 -2.05
CA ALA A 112 -15.23 -3.83 -2.23
C ALA A 112 -16.63 -3.75 -1.61
N SER A 113 -17.17 -2.54 -1.52
CA SER A 113 -18.53 -2.26 -1.05
C SER A 113 -18.80 -2.76 0.38
N THR A 114 -17.94 -2.37 1.33
CA THR A 114 -18.10 -2.65 2.76
C THR A 114 -18.22 -1.35 3.59
N ASP A 115 -18.86 -1.40 4.75
CA ASP A 115 -18.92 -0.25 5.67
C ASP A 115 -17.59 -0.09 6.42
N ARG A 116 -17.45 1.04 7.10
CA ARG A 116 -16.31 1.37 7.96
C ARG A 116 -16.08 0.29 9.03
N PRO A 117 -14.82 -0.02 9.37
CA PRO A 117 -14.51 -1.04 10.37
C PRO A 117 -15.20 -0.83 11.73
N TRP A 118 -15.33 0.42 12.20
CA TRP A 118 -15.99 0.74 13.48
C TRP A 118 -17.53 0.69 13.42
N LYS A 119 -18.11 0.45 12.24
CA LYS A 119 -19.54 0.14 12.04
C LYS A 119 -19.79 -1.36 11.83
N GLY A 120 -18.73 -2.18 11.87
CA GLY A 120 -18.80 -3.64 11.76
C GLY A 120 -18.16 -4.19 10.49
N GLY A 121 -17.82 -3.34 9.50
CA GLY A 121 -17.13 -3.79 8.28
C GLY A 121 -17.93 -4.75 7.42
N ALA A 122 -19.26 -4.75 7.54
CA ALA A 122 -20.13 -5.61 6.73
C ALA A 122 -20.28 -5.06 5.30
N PRO A 123 -20.59 -5.89 4.30
CA PRO A 123 -21.00 -5.42 2.99
C PRO A 123 -22.18 -4.45 3.06
N VAL A 124 -22.19 -3.46 2.17
CA VAL A 124 -23.27 -2.46 2.06
C VAL A 124 -24.00 -2.62 0.72
N GLY A 125 -25.31 -2.39 0.74
CA GLY A 125 -26.17 -2.35 -0.44
C GLY A 125 -26.29 -0.95 -1.05
N GLU A 126 -27.00 -0.82 -2.16
CA GLU A 126 -27.18 0.44 -2.89
C GLU A 126 -27.80 1.55 -2.03
N ASP A 127 -28.69 1.19 -1.09
CA ASP A 127 -29.32 2.09 -0.11
C ASP A 127 -28.32 2.73 0.87
N ALA A 128 -27.13 2.15 0.99
CA ALA A 128 -26.01 2.63 1.77
C ALA A 128 -24.76 2.91 0.89
N TYR A 129 -24.99 3.34 -0.36
CA TYR A 129 -23.96 3.70 -1.34
C TYR A 129 -23.08 2.54 -1.82
N GLY A 130 -23.54 1.30 -1.63
CA GLY A 130 -22.86 0.09 -2.08
C GLY A 130 -23.02 -0.17 -3.58
N TRP A 131 -22.24 -1.12 -4.08
CA TRP A 131 -22.20 -1.55 -5.47
C TRP A 131 -21.82 -3.03 -5.58
N GLN A 132 -21.97 -3.59 -6.78
CA GLN A 132 -21.59 -4.98 -7.07
C GLN A 132 -20.05 -5.12 -7.17
N PRO A 133 -19.39 -5.95 -6.34
CA PRO A 133 -17.95 -6.15 -6.42
C PRO A 133 -17.51 -6.91 -7.68
N LEU A 134 -16.28 -6.69 -8.12
CA LEU A 134 -15.64 -7.34 -9.27
C LEU A 134 -14.50 -8.25 -8.82
N ALA A 135 -14.24 -9.36 -9.49
CA ALA A 135 -13.20 -10.32 -9.07
C ALA A 135 -12.66 -11.16 -10.24
N PRO A 136 -11.52 -11.86 -10.09
CA PRO A 136 -11.08 -12.85 -11.06
C PRO A 136 -12.06 -14.01 -11.24
N SER A 137 -12.83 -14.36 -10.20
CA SER A 137 -13.82 -15.44 -10.24
C SER A 137 -15.02 -15.10 -9.37
N ALA A 138 -16.18 -15.69 -9.68
CA ALA A 138 -17.42 -15.52 -8.92
C ALA A 138 -17.40 -16.29 -7.58
N LEU A 139 -16.48 -15.90 -6.69
CA LEU A 139 -16.26 -16.51 -5.39
C LEU A 139 -16.24 -15.43 -4.29
N ALA A 140 -17.26 -15.43 -3.44
CA ALA A 140 -17.35 -14.51 -2.29
C ALA A 140 -16.15 -14.66 -1.34
N PHE A 141 -15.81 -13.58 -0.63
CA PHE A 141 -14.74 -13.61 0.38
C PHE A 141 -15.08 -14.48 1.59
N ASP A 142 -16.30 -14.35 2.12
CA ASP A 142 -16.90 -15.20 3.14
C ASP A 142 -18.42 -15.31 2.94
N GLU A 143 -19.11 -16.09 3.77
CA GLU A 143 -20.57 -16.32 3.68
C GLU A 143 -21.44 -15.05 3.81
N ARG A 144 -20.89 -13.96 4.35
CA ARG A 144 -21.60 -12.69 4.53
C ARG A 144 -21.41 -11.76 3.33
N HIS A 145 -20.40 -12.01 2.49
CA HIS A 145 -20.07 -11.18 1.33
C HIS A 145 -20.89 -11.57 0.10
N PRO A 146 -21.28 -10.60 -0.75
CA PRO A 146 -21.91 -10.92 -2.02
C PRO A 146 -20.93 -11.69 -2.91
N VAL A 147 -21.48 -12.56 -3.76
CA VAL A 147 -20.70 -13.18 -4.83
C VAL A 147 -20.32 -12.08 -5.82
N PRO A 148 -19.02 -11.86 -6.10
CA PRO A 148 -18.59 -10.81 -7.04
C PRO A 148 -18.92 -11.20 -8.47
N THR A 149 -18.97 -10.21 -9.36
CA THR A 149 -19.03 -10.43 -10.79
C THR A 149 -17.64 -10.82 -11.30
N GLU A 150 -17.55 -11.96 -11.98
CA GLU A 150 -16.32 -12.39 -12.64
C GLU A 150 -15.96 -11.43 -13.79
N LEU A 151 -14.72 -10.92 -13.76
CA LEU A 151 -14.22 -10.01 -14.78
C LEU A 151 -14.10 -10.70 -16.14
N THR A 152 -14.55 -10.01 -17.18
CA THR A 152 -14.20 -10.37 -18.56
C THR A 152 -12.78 -9.92 -18.87
N VAL A 153 -12.14 -10.49 -19.90
CA VAL A 153 -10.82 -10.03 -20.37
C VAL A 153 -10.83 -8.54 -20.75
N ALA A 154 -11.95 -8.03 -21.29
CA ALA A 154 -12.09 -6.62 -21.58
C ALA A 154 -12.11 -5.77 -20.28
N GLY A 155 -12.83 -6.22 -19.25
CA GLY A 155 -12.85 -5.56 -17.93
C GLY A 155 -11.49 -5.59 -17.24
N ILE A 156 -10.72 -6.67 -17.39
CA ILE A 156 -9.33 -6.73 -16.90
C ILE A 156 -8.48 -5.63 -17.55
N ARG A 157 -8.55 -5.48 -18.87
CA ARG A 157 -7.81 -4.44 -19.62
C ARG A 157 -8.27 -3.03 -19.27
N GLU A 158 -9.56 -2.82 -19.03
CA GLU A 158 -10.08 -1.54 -18.57
C GLU A 158 -9.47 -1.15 -17.23
N ILE A 159 -9.44 -2.06 -16.26
CA ILE A 159 -8.84 -1.83 -14.94
C ILE A 159 -7.34 -1.55 -15.07
N VAL A 160 -6.61 -2.28 -15.91
CA VAL A 160 -5.19 -1.97 -16.21
C VAL A 160 -5.03 -0.53 -16.68
N GLY A 161 -5.90 -0.07 -17.60
CA GLY A 161 -5.94 1.32 -18.04
C GLY A 161 -6.25 2.31 -16.91
N GLN A 162 -7.19 1.98 -16.01
CA GLN A 162 -7.52 2.80 -14.84
C GLN A 162 -6.33 2.96 -13.88
N PHE A 163 -5.49 1.92 -13.69
CA PHE A 163 -4.26 2.04 -12.91
C PHE A 163 -3.26 3.02 -13.53
N ALA A 164 -3.05 2.95 -14.85
CA ALA A 164 -2.18 3.92 -15.56
C ALA A 164 -2.74 5.35 -15.45
N ASP A 165 -4.04 5.50 -15.63
CA ASP A 165 -4.75 6.76 -15.48
C ASP A 165 -4.63 7.35 -14.07
N ALA A 166 -4.73 6.52 -13.04
CA ALA A 166 -4.55 6.89 -11.64
C ALA A 166 -3.09 7.30 -11.35
N ALA A 167 -2.11 6.61 -11.95
CA ALA A 167 -0.70 6.96 -11.83
C ALA A 167 -0.36 8.32 -12.46
N ARG A 168 -0.91 8.65 -13.64
CA ARG A 168 -0.77 10.00 -14.22
C ARG A 168 -1.33 11.08 -13.29
N ARG A 169 -2.53 10.85 -12.75
CA ARG A 169 -3.17 11.79 -11.81
C ARG A 169 -2.41 11.92 -10.50
N ALA A 170 -1.81 10.83 -10.00
CA ALA A 170 -0.92 10.88 -8.84
C ALA A 170 0.31 11.74 -9.10
N LEU A 171 0.92 11.63 -10.28
CA LEU A 171 2.03 12.49 -10.68
C LEU A 171 1.60 13.97 -10.72
N ASP A 172 0.45 14.26 -11.33
CA ASP A 172 -0.12 15.61 -11.41
C ASP A 172 -0.50 16.19 -10.03
N ALA A 173 -0.80 15.32 -9.06
CA ALA A 173 -1.06 15.67 -7.67
C ALA A 173 0.23 15.93 -6.87
N GLY A 174 1.40 15.65 -7.45
CA GLY A 174 2.71 15.92 -6.85
C GLY A 174 3.25 14.81 -5.95
N PHE A 175 2.76 13.57 -6.12
CA PHE A 175 3.38 12.40 -5.49
C PHE A 175 4.73 12.08 -6.15
N GLU A 176 5.68 11.60 -5.36
CA GLU A 176 7.04 11.26 -5.82
C GLU A 176 7.26 9.74 -5.93
N ILE A 177 6.38 8.96 -5.29
CA ILE A 177 6.37 7.49 -5.37
C ILE A 177 4.91 7.01 -5.52
N ALA A 178 4.68 6.07 -6.42
CA ALA A 178 3.45 5.31 -6.51
C ALA A 178 3.68 3.88 -6.00
N GLU A 179 2.73 3.31 -5.28
CA GLU A 179 2.73 1.92 -4.85
C GLU A 179 1.50 1.19 -5.41
N ILE A 180 1.71 0.07 -6.11
CA ILE A 180 0.63 -0.78 -6.59
C ILE A 180 0.19 -1.73 -5.47
N HIS A 181 -1.10 -1.72 -5.13
CA HIS A 181 -1.63 -2.60 -4.09
C HIS A 181 -1.90 -4.03 -4.58
N GLY A 182 -0.88 -4.90 -4.48
CA GLY A 182 -0.94 -6.34 -4.79
C GLY A 182 -1.17 -7.27 -3.60
N ALA A 183 -1.83 -6.80 -2.53
CA ALA A 183 -1.86 -7.48 -1.25
C ALA A 183 -3.26 -7.50 -0.60
N HIS A 184 -3.34 -8.07 0.60
CA HIS A 184 -4.49 -8.05 1.51
C HIS A 184 -5.80 -8.62 0.94
N GLY A 185 -5.72 -9.47 -0.08
CA GLY A 185 -6.89 -10.07 -0.72
C GLY A 185 -7.73 -9.11 -1.54
N TYR A 186 -7.16 -7.98 -1.97
CA TYR A 186 -7.78 -7.09 -2.96
C TYR A 186 -7.43 -7.52 -4.38
N LEU A 187 -7.96 -6.83 -5.40
CA LEU A 187 -8.09 -7.38 -6.76
C LEU A 187 -6.79 -7.99 -7.32
N VAL A 188 -5.67 -7.27 -7.26
CA VAL A 188 -4.40 -7.79 -7.77
C VAL A 188 -3.95 -9.04 -7.00
N ASN A 189 -4.07 -9.06 -5.66
CA ASN A 189 -3.80 -10.25 -4.85
C ASN A 189 -4.77 -11.40 -5.17
N GLU A 190 -6.04 -11.09 -5.44
CA GLU A 190 -7.05 -12.08 -5.78
C GLU A 190 -6.65 -12.86 -7.05
N PHE A 191 -6.08 -12.19 -8.05
CA PHE A 191 -5.54 -12.84 -9.25
C PHE A 191 -4.31 -13.70 -8.95
N LEU A 192 -3.41 -13.21 -8.10
CA LEU A 192 -2.20 -13.94 -7.70
C LEU A 192 -2.54 -15.27 -7.04
N SER A 193 -3.52 -15.31 -6.15
CA SER A 193 -3.78 -16.50 -5.34
C SER A 193 -4.69 -17.53 -6.02
N PRO A 194 -4.31 -18.82 -6.08
CA PRO A 194 -5.18 -19.90 -6.57
C PRO A 194 -6.41 -20.15 -5.68
N HIS A 195 -6.43 -19.59 -4.45
CA HIS A 195 -7.61 -19.68 -3.58
C HIS A 195 -8.80 -18.94 -4.18
N SER A 196 -8.56 -17.69 -4.62
CA SER A 196 -9.56 -16.75 -5.16
C SER A 196 -9.67 -16.78 -6.67
N ASN A 197 -8.60 -17.09 -7.39
CA ASN A 197 -8.58 -17.15 -8.83
C ASN A 197 -8.80 -18.58 -9.34
N ARG A 198 -10.02 -18.85 -9.82
CA ARG A 198 -10.45 -20.14 -10.39
C ARG A 198 -10.63 -20.06 -11.91
N ARG A 199 -10.08 -19.04 -12.55
CA ARG A 199 -10.17 -18.86 -14.00
C ARG A 199 -9.46 -19.98 -14.74
N THR A 200 -9.98 -20.28 -15.93
CA THR A 200 -9.41 -21.28 -16.86
C THR A 200 -8.88 -20.66 -18.15
N ASP A 201 -8.91 -19.32 -18.25
CA ASP A 201 -8.34 -18.56 -19.36
C ASP A 201 -6.88 -18.15 -19.07
N ALA A 202 -6.35 -17.22 -19.87
CA ALA A 202 -4.97 -16.75 -19.77
C ALA A 202 -4.64 -16.03 -18.44
N TYR A 203 -5.62 -15.78 -17.57
CA TYR A 203 -5.45 -15.08 -16.30
C TYR A 203 -5.61 -16.00 -15.08
N GLY A 204 -5.74 -17.32 -15.24
CA GLY A 204 -5.74 -18.26 -14.11
C GLY A 204 -5.14 -19.63 -14.43
N GLY A 205 -5.16 -20.51 -13.43
CA GLY A 205 -4.54 -21.83 -13.52
C GLY A 205 -3.05 -21.80 -13.15
N SER A 206 -2.18 -21.69 -14.16
CA SER A 206 -0.73 -21.71 -13.94
C SER A 206 -0.22 -20.48 -13.17
N TYR A 207 1.00 -20.58 -12.64
CA TYR A 207 1.67 -19.44 -12.02
C TYR A 207 1.74 -18.25 -12.99
N GLU A 208 2.19 -18.49 -14.23
CA GLU A 208 2.40 -17.46 -15.25
C GLU A 208 1.11 -16.73 -15.61
N ASN A 209 -0.02 -17.44 -15.58
CA ASN A 209 -1.33 -16.84 -15.81
C ASN A 209 -1.83 -16.04 -14.61
N ARG A 210 -1.60 -16.51 -13.38
CA ARG A 210 -2.01 -15.80 -12.16
C ARG A 210 -1.26 -14.49 -11.95
N VAL A 211 0.03 -14.44 -12.30
CA VAL A 211 0.83 -13.21 -12.20
C VAL A 211 0.60 -12.23 -13.34
N ARG A 212 -0.01 -12.67 -14.46
CA ARG A 212 -0.18 -11.88 -15.68
C ARG A 212 -0.87 -10.54 -15.43
N PHE A 213 -1.99 -10.53 -14.71
CA PHE A 213 -2.71 -9.28 -14.43
C PHE A 213 -1.86 -8.29 -13.62
N ALA A 214 -1.13 -8.79 -12.61
CA ALA A 214 -0.26 -7.95 -11.80
C ALA A 214 0.87 -7.33 -12.64
N LEU A 215 1.51 -8.12 -13.52
CA LEU A 215 2.55 -7.62 -14.43
C LEU A 215 1.98 -6.63 -15.47
N GLU A 216 0.80 -6.89 -16.04
CA GLU A 216 0.13 -5.95 -16.96
C GLU A 216 -0.17 -4.61 -16.27
N VAL A 217 -0.58 -4.61 -14.99
CA VAL A 217 -0.76 -3.39 -14.19
C VAL A 217 0.58 -2.69 -13.95
N VAL A 218 1.64 -3.42 -13.58
CA VAL A 218 2.98 -2.85 -13.38
C VAL A 218 3.47 -2.19 -14.67
N ASP A 219 3.37 -2.87 -15.81
CA ASP A 219 3.82 -2.35 -17.10
C ASP A 219 3.05 -1.09 -17.50
N ALA A 220 1.71 -1.08 -17.35
CA ALA A 220 0.89 0.07 -17.69
C ALA A 220 1.15 1.28 -16.79
N VAL A 221 1.39 1.06 -15.48
CA VAL A 221 1.78 2.13 -14.56
C VAL A 221 3.21 2.61 -14.87
N ARG A 222 4.13 1.69 -15.14
CA ARG A 222 5.53 2.02 -15.43
C ARG A 222 5.67 2.83 -16.72
N GLU A 223 4.84 2.58 -17.73
CA GLU A 223 4.80 3.32 -19.00
C GLU A 223 4.50 4.82 -18.81
N VAL A 224 3.71 5.18 -17.80
CA VAL A 224 3.28 6.57 -17.56
C VAL A 224 3.97 7.23 -16.38
N TRP A 225 4.53 6.43 -15.46
CA TRP A 225 5.30 6.93 -14.32
C TRP A 225 6.71 7.32 -14.78
N PRO A 226 7.31 8.43 -14.33
CA PRO A 226 8.63 8.85 -14.78
C PRO A 226 9.77 7.92 -14.32
N ASP A 227 10.74 7.62 -15.19
CA ASP A 227 11.86 6.70 -14.89
C ASP A 227 12.78 7.16 -13.75
N ASP A 228 12.82 8.47 -13.47
CA ASP A 228 13.53 9.07 -12.34
C ASP A 228 12.82 8.83 -10.99
N LYS A 229 11.57 8.33 -11.01
CA LYS A 229 10.74 8.15 -9.82
C LYS A 229 10.52 6.69 -9.45
N PRO A 230 10.63 6.35 -8.16
CA PRO A 230 10.37 4.99 -7.70
C PRO A 230 8.94 4.54 -7.96
N LEU A 231 8.79 3.28 -8.35
CA LEU A 231 7.54 2.55 -8.38
C LEU A 231 7.61 1.37 -7.41
N PHE A 232 6.71 1.33 -6.43
CA PHE A 232 6.65 0.29 -5.41
C PHE A 232 5.56 -0.73 -5.75
N PHE A 233 5.70 -1.93 -5.20
CA PHE A 233 4.65 -2.93 -5.20
C PHE A 233 4.46 -3.46 -3.79
N ARG A 234 3.22 -3.52 -3.30
CA ARG A 234 2.91 -4.16 -2.01
C ARG A 234 2.39 -5.57 -2.23
N ILE A 235 2.92 -6.54 -1.50
CA ILE A 235 2.51 -7.95 -1.61
C ILE A 235 2.09 -8.55 -0.27
N SER A 236 1.14 -9.49 -0.32
CA SER A 236 0.95 -10.47 0.75
C SER A 236 1.86 -11.67 0.48
N ALA A 237 2.94 -11.81 1.24
CA ALA A 237 3.97 -12.83 1.01
C ALA A 237 3.48 -14.28 1.17
N THR A 238 2.33 -14.46 1.83
CA THR A 238 1.66 -15.74 1.98
C THR A 238 0.18 -15.50 2.27
N ASP A 239 -0.68 -16.41 1.82
CA ASP A 239 -2.09 -16.46 2.22
C ASP A 239 -2.31 -17.12 3.59
N TRP A 240 -1.25 -17.68 4.19
CA TRP A 240 -1.30 -18.51 5.40
C TRP A 240 -2.13 -19.79 5.22
N LEU A 241 -2.02 -20.40 4.05
CA LEU A 241 -2.55 -21.73 3.74
C LEU A 241 -1.41 -22.72 3.55
N GLU A 242 -1.59 -23.95 4.04
CA GLU A 242 -0.64 -25.05 3.80
C GLU A 242 -0.63 -25.46 2.33
N GLU A 243 -1.79 -25.47 1.67
CA GLU A 243 -1.96 -25.80 0.26
C GLU A 243 -2.98 -24.86 -0.40
N GLY A 244 -2.87 -24.68 -1.73
CA GLY A 244 -3.90 -23.98 -2.51
C GLY A 244 -3.99 -22.47 -2.27
N GLY A 245 -2.94 -21.85 -1.73
CA GLY A 245 -2.79 -20.40 -1.59
C GLY A 245 -1.50 -19.87 -2.22
N TRP A 246 -1.32 -18.56 -2.17
CA TRP A 246 -0.06 -17.91 -2.50
C TRP A 246 0.98 -18.17 -1.39
N SER A 247 2.20 -18.55 -1.79
CA SER A 247 3.27 -18.94 -0.87
C SER A 247 4.43 -17.94 -0.83
N ALA A 248 5.33 -18.13 0.15
CA ALA A 248 6.56 -17.36 0.23
C ALA A 248 7.50 -17.66 -0.96
N ASP A 249 7.47 -18.89 -1.49
CA ASP A 249 8.25 -19.27 -2.69
C ASP A 249 7.73 -18.55 -3.92
N ASP A 250 6.40 -18.47 -4.09
CA ASP A 250 5.77 -17.68 -5.16
C ASP A 250 6.17 -16.21 -5.05
N THR A 251 6.24 -15.66 -3.83
CA THR A 251 6.64 -14.28 -3.56
C THR A 251 8.08 -14.00 -3.96
N VAL A 252 9.03 -14.87 -3.61
CA VAL A 252 10.44 -14.71 -4.01
C VAL A 252 10.58 -14.78 -5.52
N ARG A 253 9.91 -15.74 -6.16
CA ARG A 253 9.90 -15.84 -7.63
C ARG A 253 9.32 -14.58 -8.27
N PHE A 254 8.18 -14.12 -7.77
CA PHE A 254 7.49 -12.95 -8.31
C PHE A 254 8.26 -11.65 -8.08
N ALA A 255 8.97 -11.50 -6.96
CA ALA A 255 9.84 -10.36 -6.71
C ALA A 255 10.94 -10.20 -7.78
N GLY A 256 11.49 -11.32 -8.28
CA GLY A 256 12.42 -11.31 -9.42
C GLY A 256 11.78 -10.77 -10.70
N GLU A 257 10.54 -11.18 -10.98
CA GLU A 257 9.77 -10.72 -12.14
C GLU A 257 9.40 -9.23 -12.00
N LEU A 258 8.89 -8.80 -10.84
CA LEU A 258 8.58 -7.40 -10.54
C LEU A 258 9.79 -6.48 -10.77
N ARG A 259 10.98 -6.89 -10.31
CA ARG A 259 12.22 -6.14 -10.56
C ARG A 259 12.52 -6.00 -12.05
N ALA A 260 12.34 -7.06 -12.83
CA ALA A 260 12.56 -7.03 -14.28
C ALA A 260 11.59 -6.09 -15.01
N HIS A 261 10.40 -5.89 -14.44
CA HIS A 261 9.37 -4.97 -14.92
C HIS A 261 9.49 -3.54 -14.32
N GLY A 262 10.57 -3.24 -13.60
CA GLY A 262 10.89 -1.89 -13.15
C GLY A 262 10.29 -1.48 -11.80
N ILE A 263 9.88 -2.43 -10.96
CA ILE A 263 9.62 -2.16 -9.54
C ILE A 263 10.93 -1.91 -8.80
N ASP A 264 10.93 -0.87 -7.97
CA ASP A 264 12.11 -0.37 -7.27
C ASP A 264 12.17 -0.79 -5.81
N LEU A 265 11.02 -1.17 -5.22
CA LEU A 265 10.93 -1.69 -3.85
C LEU A 265 9.67 -2.55 -3.67
N LEU A 266 9.79 -3.60 -2.86
CA LEU A 266 8.68 -4.45 -2.42
C LEU A 266 8.28 -4.14 -0.97
N ASP A 267 7.05 -3.69 -0.74
CA ASP A 267 6.44 -3.61 0.60
C ASP A 267 5.86 -4.98 0.97
N VAL A 268 6.46 -5.64 1.96
CA VAL A 268 6.17 -7.05 2.29
C VAL A 268 5.23 -7.18 3.47
N SER A 269 3.96 -7.48 3.17
CA SER A 269 2.92 -7.84 4.13
C SER A 269 2.49 -9.31 3.98
N THR A 270 1.31 -9.70 4.47
CA THR A 270 0.80 -11.08 4.44
C THR A 270 -0.72 -11.12 4.54
N GLY A 271 -1.32 -12.23 4.09
CA GLY A 271 -2.71 -12.59 4.33
C GLY A 271 -3.74 -11.69 3.68
N GLY A 272 -4.98 -11.78 4.19
CA GLY A 272 -6.12 -10.95 3.77
C GLY A 272 -6.98 -11.55 2.65
N ASN A 273 -6.47 -12.55 1.91
CA ASN A 273 -7.22 -13.20 0.83
C ASN A 273 -8.16 -14.31 1.29
N VAL A 274 -7.90 -14.93 2.45
CA VAL A 274 -8.71 -16.05 2.97
C VAL A 274 -9.40 -15.64 4.26
N SER A 275 -10.72 -15.79 4.33
CA SER A 275 -11.47 -15.58 5.57
C SER A 275 -11.11 -16.67 6.60
N GLY A 276 -10.65 -16.28 7.78
CA GLY A 276 -10.37 -17.23 8.88
C GLY A 276 -9.00 -17.91 8.83
N ALA A 277 -8.06 -17.44 8.00
CA ALA A 277 -6.69 -17.92 8.04
C ALA A 277 -6.07 -17.75 9.44
N ARG A 278 -5.31 -18.74 9.90
CA ARG A 278 -4.61 -18.69 11.19
C ARG A 278 -3.26 -18.00 11.02
N ILE A 279 -3.20 -16.74 11.42
CA ILE A 279 -2.00 -15.91 11.31
C ILE A 279 -1.30 -15.86 12.68
N PRO A 280 0.00 -16.20 12.78
CA PRO A 280 0.77 -16.11 14.02
C PRO A 280 1.15 -14.65 14.32
N VAL A 281 0.16 -13.83 14.62
CA VAL A 281 0.35 -12.39 14.85
C VAL A 281 1.20 -12.16 16.10
N GLY A 282 2.33 -11.47 15.92
CA GLY A 282 3.25 -11.05 16.97
C GLY A 282 4.22 -9.98 16.47
N PRO A 283 5.08 -9.42 17.33
CA PRO A 283 6.06 -8.42 16.92
C PRO A 283 6.93 -8.93 15.76
N GLY A 284 7.01 -8.18 14.66
CA GLY A 284 7.86 -8.50 13.51
C GLY A 284 7.45 -9.76 12.73
N TYR A 285 6.23 -10.29 12.89
CA TYR A 285 5.85 -11.59 12.31
C TYR A 285 5.94 -11.69 10.77
N GLN A 286 6.03 -10.56 10.05
CA GLN A 286 6.22 -10.54 8.59
C GLN A 286 7.66 -10.26 8.16
N VAL A 287 8.54 -9.83 9.08
CA VAL A 287 9.95 -9.52 8.81
C VAL A 287 10.70 -10.71 8.17
N PRO A 288 10.48 -11.98 8.58
CA PRO A 288 11.14 -13.11 7.91
C PRO A 288 10.84 -13.22 6.41
N PHE A 289 9.65 -12.78 5.95
CA PHE A 289 9.33 -12.78 4.52
C PHE A 289 10.09 -11.68 3.77
N ALA A 290 10.20 -10.49 4.37
CA ALA A 290 11.00 -9.39 3.80
C ALA A 290 12.48 -9.79 3.70
N ALA A 291 13.04 -10.32 4.79
CA ALA A 291 14.42 -10.79 4.86
C ALA A 291 14.69 -11.87 3.80
N ARG A 292 13.75 -12.79 3.59
CA ARG A 292 13.86 -13.83 2.58
C ARG A 292 13.93 -13.26 1.15
N VAL A 293 13.02 -12.35 0.79
CA VAL A 293 13.05 -11.70 -0.52
C VAL A 293 14.36 -10.92 -0.72
N LYS A 294 14.82 -10.21 0.30
CA LYS A 294 16.07 -9.44 0.27
C LYS A 294 17.31 -10.33 0.14
N ALA A 295 17.30 -11.53 0.72
CA ALA A 295 18.40 -12.48 0.64
C ALA A 295 18.44 -13.26 -0.69
N GLU A 296 17.28 -13.59 -1.25
CA GLU A 296 17.16 -14.45 -2.44
C GLU A 296 16.99 -13.65 -3.74
N THR A 297 16.72 -12.35 -3.66
CA THR A 297 16.61 -11.44 -4.80
C THR A 297 17.45 -10.20 -4.58
N SER A 298 17.52 -9.32 -5.58
CA SER A 298 18.21 -8.03 -5.44
C SER A 298 17.24 -6.87 -5.22
N LEU A 299 15.92 -7.12 -5.23
CA LEU A 299 14.90 -6.09 -5.09
C LEU A 299 14.91 -5.53 -3.65
N PRO A 300 15.08 -4.21 -3.45
CA PRO A 300 14.94 -3.61 -2.13
C PRO A 300 13.59 -3.92 -1.50
N VAL A 301 13.54 -4.06 -0.18
CA VAL A 301 12.30 -4.37 0.53
C VAL A 301 12.06 -3.44 1.70
N ALA A 302 10.79 -3.18 1.99
CA ALA A 302 10.38 -2.58 3.24
C ALA A 302 9.58 -3.58 4.07
N ALA A 303 9.86 -3.63 5.38
CA ALA A 303 9.21 -4.54 6.31
C ALA A 303 8.10 -3.83 7.11
N VAL A 304 6.96 -4.50 7.26
CA VAL A 304 5.85 -4.07 8.12
C VAL A 304 5.45 -5.22 9.04
N GLY A 305 4.66 -4.95 10.08
CA GLY A 305 4.02 -5.99 10.90
C GLY A 305 4.40 -5.91 12.36
N LEU A 306 3.60 -5.15 13.12
CA LEU A 306 3.80 -4.95 14.56
C LEU A 306 5.23 -4.52 14.91
N ILE A 307 5.72 -3.50 14.20
CA ILE A 307 6.92 -2.76 14.56
C ILE A 307 6.47 -1.56 15.39
N THR A 308 6.89 -1.49 16.65
CA THR A 308 6.33 -0.51 17.61
C THR A 308 7.36 0.26 18.44
N ASP A 309 8.61 -0.18 18.47
CA ASP A 309 9.67 0.47 19.24
C ASP A 309 10.91 0.75 18.37
N ALA A 310 11.73 1.71 18.83
CA ALA A 310 12.87 2.23 18.09
C ALA A 310 13.97 1.17 17.92
N GLU A 311 14.23 0.38 18.95
CA GLU A 311 15.24 -0.69 18.94
C GLU A 311 14.86 -1.80 17.96
N GLN A 312 13.60 -2.25 17.95
CA GLN A 312 13.09 -3.23 16.99
C GLN A 312 13.25 -2.72 15.56
N ALA A 313 12.83 -1.49 15.29
CA ALA A 313 12.97 -0.86 13.98
C ALA A 313 14.44 -0.77 13.52
N ALA A 314 15.33 -0.33 14.40
CA ALA A 314 16.76 -0.23 14.10
C ALA A 314 17.40 -1.61 13.89
N LYS A 315 17.02 -2.62 14.67
CA LYS A 315 17.55 -3.97 14.59
C LYS A 315 17.21 -4.65 13.26
N ILE A 316 15.98 -4.48 12.76
CA ILE A 316 15.56 -5.02 11.45
C ILE A 316 16.54 -4.56 10.35
N LEU A 317 16.89 -3.27 10.35
CA LEU A 317 17.81 -2.72 9.35
C LEU A 317 19.26 -3.13 9.60
N ALA A 318 19.71 -3.14 10.86
CA ALA A 318 21.06 -3.56 11.24
C ALA A 318 21.34 -5.03 10.92
N ASN A 319 20.31 -5.87 10.92
CA ASN A 319 20.36 -7.28 10.55
C ASN A 319 20.24 -7.52 9.04
N ASP A 320 20.13 -6.47 8.21
CA ASP A 320 19.89 -6.56 6.77
C ASP A 320 18.58 -7.32 6.41
N GLU A 321 17.58 -7.27 7.30
CA GLU A 321 16.27 -7.92 7.10
C GLU A 321 15.33 -7.06 6.24
N ALA A 322 15.61 -5.76 6.12
CA ALA A 322 14.91 -4.82 5.23
C ALA A 322 15.75 -3.58 4.90
N ASP A 323 15.36 -2.85 3.86
CA ASP A 323 15.94 -1.56 3.49
C ASP A 323 15.23 -0.39 4.17
N ALA A 324 13.96 -0.56 4.55
CA ALA A 324 13.19 0.38 5.36
C ALA A 324 12.15 -0.32 6.22
N VAL A 325 11.59 0.39 7.21
CA VAL A 325 10.50 -0.13 8.06
C VAL A 325 9.25 0.73 7.92
N LEU A 326 8.09 0.09 7.81
CA LEU A 326 6.80 0.76 7.83
C LEU A 326 6.09 0.55 9.18
N LEU A 327 5.72 1.66 9.82
CA LEU A 327 5.03 1.66 11.12
C LEU A 327 3.58 2.11 10.95
N GLY A 328 2.64 1.16 11.02
CA GLY A 328 1.22 1.47 10.90
C GLY A 328 0.61 2.05 12.19
N ARG A 329 0.05 1.17 13.01
CA ARG A 329 -0.69 1.54 14.23
C ARG A 329 0.10 2.37 15.23
N GLU A 330 1.43 2.29 15.24
CA GLU A 330 2.27 3.16 16.08
C GLU A 330 2.12 4.63 15.65
N LEU A 331 2.17 4.93 14.36
CA LEU A 331 1.98 6.29 13.86
C LEU A 331 0.55 6.81 14.04
N LEU A 332 -0.45 5.94 14.21
CA LEU A 332 -1.81 6.38 14.57
C LEU A 332 -1.87 6.97 16.00
N ARG A 333 -1.21 6.33 16.96
CA ARG A 333 -1.20 6.76 18.38
C ARG A 333 -0.08 7.75 18.71
N ASN A 334 0.99 7.77 17.91
CA ASN A 334 2.19 8.56 18.13
C ASN A 334 2.69 9.14 16.80
N PRO A 335 2.12 10.26 16.32
CA PRO A 335 2.54 10.86 15.05
C PRO A 335 3.99 11.33 15.05
N SER A 336 4.59 11.57 16.23
CA SER A 336 5.97 12.04 16.39
C SER A 336 6.99 10.92 16.63
N PHE A 337 6.63 9.66 16.33
CA PHE A 337 7.47 8.49 16.59
C PHE A 337 8.90 8.67 16.06
N ALA A 338 9.09 9.13 14.81
CA ALA A 338 10.41 9.24 14.20
C ALA A 338 11.36 10.15 15.01
N ARG A 339 10.87 11.30 15.47
CA ARG A 339 11.64 12.21 16.33
C ARG A 339 11.94 11.63 17.71
N LEU A 340 10.98 10.92 18.31
CA LEU A 340 11.19 10.26 19.61
C LEU A 340 12.21 9.12 19.51
N ALA A 341 12.09 8.28 18.48
CA ALA A 341 13.04 7.22 18.18
C ALA A 341 14.44 7.77 17.87
N ALA A 342 14.55 8.92 17.19
CA ALA A 342 15.82 9.57 16.94
C ALA A 342 16.52 9.98 18.23
N ARG A 343 15.77 10.55 19.19
CA ARG A 343 16.29 10.87 20.52
C ARG A 343 16.71 9.64 21.30
N GLU A 344 15.90 8.59 21.29
CA GLU A 344 16.21 7.33 21.98
C GLU A 344 17.50 6.69 21.45
N LEU A 345 17.74 6.80 20.14
CA LEU A 345 18.89 6.20 19.46
C LEU A 345 20.09 7.17 19.27
N GLY A 346 20.03 8.39 19.83
CA GLY A 346 21.10 9.40 19.73
C GLY A 346 21.36 9.91 18.30
N ALA A 347 20.30 10.08 17.52
CA ALA A 347 20.29 10.45 16.10
C ALA A 347 19.51 11.75 15.84
N GLU A 348 19.38 12.64 16.82
CA GLU A 348 18.51 13.82 16.78
C GLU A 348 18.82 14.76 15.61
N VAL A 349 20.09 14.88 15.24
CA VAL A 349 20.53 15.75 14.13
C VAL A 349 20.15 15.21 12.74
N GLN A 350 19.69 13.96 12.65
CA GLN A 350 19.38 13.28 11.39
C GLN A 350 17.89 13.36 11.01
N VAL A 351 17.03 13.87 11.89
CA VAL A 351 15.59 14.00 11.64
C VAL A 351 15.19 15.46 11.57
N HIS A 352 14.41 15.82 10.54
CA HIS A 352 13.86 17.16 10.43
C HIS A 352 12.97 17.48 11.64
N VAL A 353 13.26 18.62 12.28
CA VAL A 353 12.43 19.21 13.33
C VAL A 353 11.95 20.57 12.82
N PRO A 354 10.63 20.80 12.72
CA PRO A 354 10.11 22.11 12.36
C PRO A 354 10.58 23.18 13.36
N ASP A 355 10.90 24.37 12.88
CA ASP A 355 11.44 25.48 13.71
C ASP A 355 10.53 25.80 14.91
N GLN A 356 9.21 25.68 14.71
CA GLN A 356 8.19 25.90 15.73
C GLN A 356 8.31 24.92 16.90
N TYR A 357 8.95 23.76 16.68
CA TYR A 357 9.16 22.70 17.66
C TYR A 357 10.58 22.68 18.24
N HIS A 358 11.43 23.67 17.96
CA HIS A 358 12.81 23.69 18.47
C HIS A 358 12.91 23.64 20.00
N ARG A 359 11.85 23.99 20.75
CA ARG A 359 11.82 23.94 22.24
C ARG A 359 11.33 22.60 22.80
N SER A 360 11.00 21.65 21.95
CA SER A 360 10.53 20.31 22.35
C SER A 360 11.65 19.26 22.42
N VAL A 361 12.90 19.68 22.18
CA VAL A 361 14.11 18.88 22.36
C VAL A 361 14.36 18.56 23.84
#